data_AF-A0A535PM81-F1
#
_entry.id   AF-A0A535PM81-F1
#
_cell.length_a   1.000
_cell.length_b   1.000
_cell.length_c   1.000
_cell.angle_alpha   90.00
_cell.angle_beta   90.00
_cell.angle_gamma   90.00
#
_symmetry.space_group_name_H-M   'P 1'
#
loop_
_entity.id
_entity.type
_entity.pdbx_description
1 polymer ?
#
loop_
_entity_poly.entity_id
_entity_poly.type
_entity_poly.pdbx_seq_one_letter_code
_entity_poly.pdbx_strand_id
1 'polypeptide(L)'
;MVGDFSRNTFDPSKHYSRVLMQQGRVQLDADFNEQHAILLHRLRLLARDLVGRHAGPADLPDSFEITAINVSGAYVPRDFSIAPGRYYVDGILCENDAAAQYTSQPSFPVDDKDDPVALRDSHNYLVYLDVWERDMTYMEDPSIRDVALGGPDTSTRARVTWQVRVSELTTEQARNHAASGEALLDEFLVSAGLDSSADPMLSVRASPDTHYRGSENHLYRIEVHRPGTAADNAADYEGTATFKWSRDNGSVLFPIEEISGSELRLSNLAGNVNARLQVGDWVEVVDDTYELRGRALPCCKSPGSRKAIGWSRCPKAFPATLVAIRRSTRTYDAGISGLGSERMGRSLL
;
A
#
# COMPACT_ATOMS: atom_id res chain seq x y z
N MET A 1 4.20 -3.58 2.94
CA MET A 1 4.45 -3.83 4.38
C MET A 1 5.37 -2.75 5.01
N VAL A 2 5.18 -2.31 6.26
CA VAL A 2 5.93 -1.20 6.92
C VAL A 2 6.66 -1.63 8.20
N GLY A 3 6.30 -2.74 8.86
CA GLY A 3 7.03 -3.25 10.04
C GLY A 3 8.47 -3.73 9.80
N ASP A 4 9.29 -3.84 10.86
CA ASP A 4 10.61 -4.46 10.80
C ASP A 4 10.52 -5.93 11.20
N PHE A 5 10.71 -6.82 10.22
CA PHE A 5 10.54 -8.26 10.38
C PHE A 5 11.87 -8.95 10.18
N SER A 6 12.13 -10.03 10.94
CA SER A 6 13.39 -10.77 10.80
C SER A 6 13.59 -11.27 9.37
N ARG A 7 12.74 -12.18 8.89
CA ARG A 7 12.82 -12.73 7.52
C ARG A 7 11.42 -13.07 7.05
N ASN A 8 11.15 -12.81 5.78
CA ASN A 8 10.04 -13.43 5.09
C ASN A 8 10.54 -14.71 4.42
N THR A 9 10.20 -15.86 4.98
CA THR A 9 10.67 -17.19 4.52
C THR A 9 9.63 -17.94 3.70
N PHE A 10 8.40 -17.43 3.63
CA PHE A 10 7.33 -18.07 2.88
C PHE A 10 7.68 -18.12 1.39
N ASP A 11 7.63 -19.33 0.84
CA ASP A 11 7.89 -19.62 -0.57
C ASP A 11 6.85 -20.64 -1.06
N PRO A 12 5.88 -20.24 -1.89
CA PRO A 12 4.83 -21.14 -2.36
C PRO A 12 5.37 -22.32 -3.20
N SER A 13 6.55 -22.19 -3.80
CA SER A 13 7.17 -23.26 -4.62
C SER A 13 7.68 -24.44 -3.80
N LYS A 14 7.90 -24.25 -2.49
CA LYS A 14 8.35 -25.33 -1.59
C LYS A 14 7.22 -26.24 -1.11
N HIS A 15 5.97 -25.83 -1.33
CA HIS A 15 4.77 -26.59 -1.00
C HIS A 15 4.63 -27.01 0.49
N TYR A 16 5.30 -26.32 1.41
CA TYR A 16 5.16 -26.58 2.85
C TYR A 16 3.72 -26.42 3.31
N SER A 17 3.24 -27.34 4.15
CA SER A 17 1.86 -27.33 4.67
C SER A 17 1.69 -26.64 6.01
N ARG A 18 2.77 -26.55 6.81
CA ARG A 18 2.81 -25.93 8.13
C ARG A 18 4.25 -25.80 8.63
N VAL A 19 4.44 -24.99 9.66
CA VAL A 19 5.67 -24.87 10.44
C VAL A 19 5.56 -25.77 11.68
N LEU A 20 6.66 -26.43 12.06
CA LEU A 20 6.71 -27.35 13.21
C LEU A 20 7.71 -26.86 14.24
N MET A 21 7.22 -26.42 15.39
CA MET A 21 8.05 -26.03 16.53
C MET A 21 8.79 -27.26 17.10
N GLN A 22 10.09 -27.12 17.31
CA GLN A 22 10.91 -28.18 17.92
C GLN A 22 11.11 -27.93 19.41
N GLN A 23 11.03 -28.99 20.21
CA GLN A 23 11.24 -28.91 21.65
C GLN A 23 12.65 -28.36 21.97
N GLY A 24 12.70 -27.36 22.86
CA GLY A 24 13.94 -26.76 23.35
C GLY A 24 14.65 -25.83 22.36
N ARG A 25 14.01 -25.47 21.23
CA ARG A 25 14.54 -24.48 20.27
C ARG A 25 13.94 -23.10 20.51
N VAL A 26 14.69 -22.08 20.09
CA VAL A 26 14.27 -20.66 20.15
C VAL A 26 13.17 -20.43 19.10
N GLN A 27 12.16 -19.66 19.45
CA GLN A 27 11.10 -19.26 18.53
C GLN A 27 11.46 -17.92 17.88
N LEU A 28 11.19 -17.79 16.59
CA LEU A 28 11.36 -16.55 15.83
C LEU A 28 10.01 -16.05 15.31
N ASP A 29 9.89 -14.73 15.14
CA ASP A 29 8.75 -14.10 14.46
C ASP A 29 8.57 -14.65 13.03
N ALA A 30 9.68 -14.94 12.35
CA ALA A 30 9.68 -15.53 11.01
C ALA A 30 8.89 -16.85 10.94
N ASP A 31 9.02 -17.73 11.93
CA ASP A 31 8.31 -19.01 11.97
C ASP A 31 6.78 -18.81 12.11
N PHE A 32 6.38 -17.83 12.93
CA PHE A 32 4.98 -17.47 13.15
C PHE A 32 4.36 -16.82 11.90
N ASN A 33 5.10 -15.91 11.27
CA ASN A 33 4.68 -15.23 10.05
C ASN A 33 4.59 -16.20 8.86
N GLU A 34 5.56 -17.11 8.70
CA GLU A 34 5.53 -18.15 7.66
C GLU A 34 4.34 -19.09 7.83
N GLN A 35 4.04 -19.52 9.05
CA GLN A 35 2.87 -20.35 9.31
C GLN A 35 1.57 -19.66 8.87
N HIS A 36 1.41 -18.37 9.17
CA HIS A 36 0.24 -17.60 8.74
C HIS A 36 0.20 -17.42 7.22
N ALA A 37 1.33 -17.10 6.59
CA ALA A 37 1.42 -16.94 5.14
C ALA A 37 1.06 -18.25 4.40
N ILE A 38 1.55 -19.41 4.88
CA ILE A 38 1.19 -20.73 4.33
C ILE A 38 -0.32 -20.98 4.41
N LEU A 39 -0.92 -20.70 5.57
CA LEU A 39 -2.35 -20.91 5.78
C LEU A 39 -3.17 -19.99 4.88
N LEU A 40 -2.84 -18.69 4.86
CA LEU A 40 -3.54 -17.69 4.08
C LEU A 40 -3.45 -17.94 2.57
N HIS A 41 -2.26 -18.31 2.08
CA HIS A 41 -2.07 -18.71 0.69
C HIS A 41 -2.96 -19.89 0.31
N ARG A 42 -3.01 -20.93 1.16
CA ARG A 42 -3.89 -22.09 0.93
C ARG A 42 -5.37 -21.72 0.95
N LEU A 43 -5.81 -20.87 1.88
CA LEU A 43 -7.20 -20.45 1.97
C LEU A 43 -7.63 -19.62 0.76
N ARG A 44 -6.77 -18.69 0.30
CA ARG A 44 -7.01 -17.88 -0.90
C ARG A 44 -7.06 -18.74 -2.16
N LEU A 45 -6.10 -19.65 -2.33
CA LEU A 45 -6.10 -20.59 -3.45
C LEU A 45 -7.34 -21.48 -3.43
N LEU A 46 -7.70 -22.03 -2.27
CA LEU A 46 -8.91 -22.84 -2.13
C LEU A 46 -10.16 -22.06 -2.54
N ALA A 47 -10.32 -20.82 -2.06
CA ALA A 47 -11.43 -19.97 -2.44
C ALA A 47 -11.44 -19.74 -3.97
N ARG A 48 -10.31 -19.31 -4.53
CA ARG A 48 -10.16 -19.08 -5.98
C ARG A 48 -10.47 -20.32 -6.81
N ASP A 49 -10.02 -21.50 -6.41
CA ASP A 49 -10.24 -22.75 -7.15
C ASP A 49 -11.70 -23.22 -7.08
N LEU A 50 -12.43 -22.86 -6.02
CA LEU A 50 -13.83 -23.25 -5.83
C LEU A 50 -14.81 -22.28 -6.50
N VAL A 51 -14.60 -20.97 -6.39
CA VAL A 51 -15.56 -19.95 -6.87
C VAL A 51 -15.06 -19.17 -8.09
N GLY A 52 -13.82 -19.39 -8.52
CA GLY A 52 -13.19 -18.64 -9.61
C GLY A 52 -12.38 -17.44 -9.12
N ARG A 53 -11.78 -16.71 -10.06
CA ARG A 53 -10.97 -15.51 -9.76
C ARG A 53 -11.80 -14.37 -9.17
N HIS A 54 -13.06 -14.27 -9.56
CA HIS A 54 -13.96 -13.20 -9.16
C HIS A 54 -15.31 -13.79 -8.79
N ALA A 55 -15.81 -13.52 -7.59
CA ALA A 55 -17.06 -14.12 -7.12
C ALA A 55 -17.74 -13.31 -6.03
N GLY A 56 -19.06 -13.21 -6.11
CA GLY A 56 -19.94 -12.80 -5.02
C GLY A 56 -20.65 -14.01 -4.39
N PRO A 57 -20.98 -13.99 -3.09
CA PRO A 57 -21.82 -15.02 -2.48
C PRO A 57 -23.21 -15.10 -3.14
N ALA A 58 -23.69 -16.31 -3.39
CA ALA A 58 -24.98 -16.52 -4.07
C ALA A 58 -26.19 -16.02 -3.26
N ASP A 59 -26.07 -15.91 -1.93
CA ASP A 59 -27.08 -15.35 -1.03
C ASP A 59 -27.09 -13.82 -0.98
N LEU A 60 -26.07 -13.17 -1.56
CA LEU A 60 -25.91 -11.72 -1.63
C LEU A 60 -25.59 -11.28 -3.08
N PRO A 61 -26.52 -11.46 -4.03
CA PRO A 61 -26.25 -11.25 -5.46
C PRO A 61 -25.87 -9.81 -5.82
N ASP A 62 -26.35 -8.84 -5.02
CA ASP A 62 -26.13 -7.41 -5.26
C ASP A 62 -24.83 -6.90 -4.58
N SER A 63 -23.98 -7.79 -4.07
CA SER A 63 -22.74 -7.40 -3.38
C SER A 63 -21.81 -6.63 -4.31
N PHE A 64 -21.38 -5.43 -3.89
CA PHE A 64 -20.53 -4.54 -4.70
C PHE A 64 -21.15 -4.11 -6.04
N GLU A 65 -22.47 -4.28 -6.23
CA GLU A 65 -23.16 -3.81 -7.43
C GLU A 65 -23.00 -2.30 -7.61
N ILE A 66 -22.69 -1.89 -8.86
CA ILE A 66 -22.52 -0.49 -9.25
C ILE A 66 -23.82 0.02 -9.88
N THR A 67 -24.43 1.01 -9.24
CA THR A 67 -25.71 1.58 -9.71
C THR A 67 -25.66 3.10 -9.80
N ALA A 68 -26.39 3.68 -10.76
CA ALA A 68 -26.52 5.12 -10.87
C ALA A 68 -27.32 5.67 -9.68
N ILE A 69 -26.85 6.77 -9.06
CA ILE A 69 -27.56 7.39 -7.95
C ILE A 69 -28.71 8.24 -8.51
N ASN A 70 -29.94 7.93 -8.10
CA ASN A 70 -31.13 8.70 -8.48
C ASN A 70 -31.78 9.33 -7.25
N VAL A 71 -31.91 10.66 -7.25
CA VAL A 71 -32.59 11.42 -6.21
C VAL A 71 -33.80 12.12 -6.83
N SER A 72 -34.99 11.65 -6.49
CA SER A 72 -36.26 12.24 -6.95
C SER A 72 -36.40 12.36 -8.47
N GLY A 73 -35.89 11.38 -9.23
CA GLY A 73 -35.96 11.36 -10.69
C GLY A 73 -34.78 12.03 -11.40
N ALA A 74 -33.85 12.64 -10.66
CA ALA A 74 -32.62 13.21 -11.21
C ALA A 74 -31.40 12.34 -10.85
N TYR A 75 -30.55 12.06 -11.84
CA TYR A 75 -29.29 11.36 -11.59
C TYR A 75 -28.25 12.31 -11.01
N VAL A 76 -27.50 11.84 -10.01
CA VAL A 76 -26.35 12.56 -9.48
C VAL A 76 -25.23 12.47 -10.51
N PRO A 77 -24.73 13.61 -11.04
CA PRO A 77 -23.65 13.59 -12.01
C PRO A 77 -22.34 13.19 -11.32
N ARG A 78 -21.48 12.49 -12.06
CA ARG A 78 -20.08 12.19 -11.68
C ARG A 78 -19.95 11.39 -10.38
N ASP A 79 -20.95 10.59 -10.06
CA ASP A 79 -20.93 9.67 -8.92
C ASP A 79 -21.83 8.46 -9.19
N PHE A 80 -21.58 7.36 -8.49
CA PHE A 80 -22.37 6.13 -8.53
C PHE A 80 -22.35 5.44 -7.16
N SER A 81 -23.36 4.62 -6.90
CA SER A 81 -23.50 3.86 -5.66
C SER A 81 -22.82 2.50 -5.78
N ILE A 82 -22.15 2.10 -4.71
CA ILE A 82 -21.54 0.79 -4.48
C ILE A 82 -22.36 0.10 -3.39
N ALA A 83 -22.99 -1.02 -3.73
CA ALA A 83 -23.83 -1.75 -2.79
C ALA A 83 -23.02 -2.43 -1.67
N PRO A 84 -23.59 -2.57 -0.46
CA PRO A 84 -22.97 -3.36 0.62
C PRO A 84 -22.93 -4.84 0.26
N GLY A 85 -22.01 -5.59 0.85
CA GLY A 85 -21.93 -7.02 0.67
C GLY A 85 -20.50 -7.56 0.73
N ARG A 86 -20.32 -8.75 0.16
CA ARG A 86 -19.04 -9.46 0.17
C ARG A 86 -18.65 -9.82 -1.26
N TYR A 87 -17.38 -9.68 -1.58
CA TYR A 87 -16.87 -10.02 -2.91
C TYR A 87 -15.46 -10.61 -2.79
N TYR A 88 -15.11 -11.54 -3.68
CA TYR A 88 -13.83 -12.22 -3.68
C TYR A 88 -13.04 -11.84 -4.93
N VAL A 89 -11.79 -11.43 -4.74
CA VAL A 89 -10.83 -11.17 -5.81
C VAL A 89 -9.60 -12.03 -5.58
N ASP A 90 -9.35 -12.99 -6.47
CA ASP A 90 -8.30 -14.00 -6.34
C ASP A 90 -8.30 -14.73 -4.97
N GLY A 91 -9.51 -14.98 -4.45
CA GLY A 91 -9.72 -15.59 -3.14
C GLY A 91 -9.54 -14.66 -1.93
N ILE A 92 -9.24 -13.38 -2.16
CA ILE A 92 -9.21 -12.34 -1.12
C ILE A 92 -10.64 -11.83 -0.89
N LEU A 93 -11.14 -12.01 0.33
CA LEU A 93 -12.45 -11.52 0.75
C LEU A 93 -12.42 -9.99 0.95
N CYS A 94 -13.30 -9.29 0.26
CA CYS A 94 -13.63 -7.88 0.42
C CYS A 94 -15.00 -7.76 1.08
N GLU A 95 -15.10 -6.89 2.10
CA GLU A 95 -16.34 -6.66 2.85
C GLU A 95 -16.68 -5.18 2.79
N ASN A 96 -17.92 -4.88 2.38
CA ASN A 96 -18.47 -3.53 2.39
C ASN A 96 -19.72 -3.52 3.29
N ASP A 97 -19.59 -2.93 4.49
CA ASP A 97 -20.63 -2.99 5.52
C ASP A 97 -21.87 -2.15 5.20
N ALA A 98 -21.71 -1.09 4.39
CA ALA A 98 -22.77 -0.14 4.08
C ALA A 98 -22.68 0.35 2.63
N ALA A 99 -23.81 0.78 2.08
CA ALA A 99 -23.82 1.44 0.78
C ALA A 99 -22.88 2.66 0.79
N ALA A 100 -22.06 2.80 -0.24
CA ALA A 100 -21.08 3.87 -0.37
C ALA A 100 -21.20 4.54 -1.73
N GLN A 101 -20.93 5.84 -1.80
CA GLN A 101 -20.78 6.53 -3.09
C GLN A 101 -19.33 6.39 -3.57
N TYR A 102 -19.09 6.46 -4.88
CA TYR A 102 -17.74 6.40 -5.44
C TYR A 102 -16.81 7.44 -4.81
N THR A 103 -17.32 8.66 -4.62
CA THR A 103 -16.54 9.77 -4.07
C THR A 103 -16.38 9.71 -2.54
N SER A 104 -17.19 8.92 -1.84
CA SER A 104 -17.23 8.84 -0.38
C SER A 104 -16.97 7.43 0.16
N GLN A 105 -16.43 6.54 -0.68
CA GLN A 105 -16.20 5.15 -0.31
C GLN A 105 -15.09 5.02 0.75
N PRO A 106 -15.13 3.97 1.59
CA PRO A 106 -14.10 3.72 2.58
C PRO A 106 -12.70 3.67 1.94
N SER A 107 -11.72 4.22 2.64
CA SER A 107 -10.31 4.16 2.22
C SER A 107 -10.02 4.73 0.83
N PHE A 108 -10.89 5.57 0.26
CA PHE A 108 -10.65 6.30 -0.99
C PHE A 108 -10.68 7.81 -0.74
N PRO A 109 -9.53 8.41 -0.42
CA PRO A 109 -9.48 9.84 -0.16
C PRO A 109 -9.69 10.59 -1.49
N VAL A 110 -10.75 11.40 -1.61
CA VAL A 110 -10.99 12.32 -2.75
C VAL A 110 -10.55 13.73 -2.36
N ASP A 111 -9.91 14.48 -3.26
CA ASP A 111 -9.55 15.88 -3.04
C ASP A 111 -10.22 16.74 -4.11
N ASP A 112 -10.87 17.83 -3.68
CA ASP A 112 -11.82 18.61 -4.48
C ASP A 112 -11.17 19.35 -5.65
N LYS A 113 -9.83 19.45 -5.72
CA LYS A 113 -9.20 20.49 -6.53
C LYS A 113 -8.44 20.09 -7.78
N ASP A 114 -7.91 18.88 -7.95
CA ASP A 114 -7.20 18.49 -9.18
C ASP A 114 -6.99 16.96 -9.28
N ASP A 115 -8.03 16.16 -9.02
CA ASP A 115 -7.90 14.70 -9.08
C ASP A 115 -8.26 14.14 -10.48
N PRO A 116 -7.39 13.35 -11.13
CA PRO A 116 -7.75 12.53 -12.30
C PRO A 116 -8.89 11.51 -12.06
N VAL A 117 -9.39 11.44 -10.83
CA VAL A 117 -10.55 10.67 -10.33
C VAL A 117 -11.91 11.31 -10.66
N ALA A 118 -11.95 12.58 -11.07
CA ALA A 118 -13.22 13.25 -11.39
C ALA A 118 -13.85 12.67 -12.66
N LEU A 119 -14.89 11.84 -12.50
CA LEU A 119 -15.72 11.36 -13.60
C LEU A 119 -16.16 12.54 -14.48
N ARG A 120 -15.99 12.42 -15.79
CA ARG A 120 -16.31 13.45 -16.77
C ARG A 120 -17.54 13.06 -17.55
N ASP A 121 -18.33 14.06 -17.90
CA ASP A 121 -19.55 13.85 -18.68
C ASP A 121 -19.19 13.29 -20.07
N SER A 122 -20.03 12.42 -20.61
CA SER A 122 -19.89 11.84 -21.96
C SER A 122 -18.63 10.99 -22.21
N HIS A 123 -18.05 10.39 -21.18
CA HIS A 123 -16.94 9.44 -21.29
C HIS A 123 -17.38 8.02 -20.88
N ASN A 124 -16.73 7.01 -21.44
CA ASN A 124 -16.91 5.62 -21.02
C ASN A 124 -15.87 5.27 -19.97
N TYR A 125 -16.26 4.56 -18.93
CA TYR A 125 -15.38 4.15 -17.85
C TYR A 125 -15.42 2.64 -17.66
N LEU A 126 -14.26 2.06 -17.42
CA LEU A 126 -14.11 0.76 -16.80
C LEU A 126 -14.14 0.96 -15.29
N VAL A 127 -15.08 0.29 -14.61
CA VAL A 127 -15.12 0.26 -13.16
C VAL A 127 -14.48 -1.05 -12.69
N TYR A 128 -13.55 -0.96 -11.75
CA TYR A 128 -12.87 -2.13 -11.22
C TYR A 128 -12.62 -1.99 -9.71
N LEU A 129 -12.65 -3.11 -9.02
CA LEU A 129 -12.25 -3.25 -7.63
C LEU A 129 -10.75 -3.51 -7.57
N ASP A 130 -10.03 -2.70 -6.80
CA ASP A 130 -8.60 -2.83 -6.54
C ASP A 130 -8.39 -3.26 -5.09
N VAL A 131 -7.70 -4.38 -4.86
CA VAL A 131 -7.66 -5.08 -3.57
C VAL A 131 -6.22 -5.36 -3.16
N TRP A 132 -5.88 -5.07 -1.90
CA TRP A 132 -4.56 -5.35 -1.34
C TRP A 132 -4.59 -5.47 0.19
N GLU A 133 -3.50 -5.96 0.77
CA GLU A 133 -3.28 -5.89 2.22
C GLU A 133 -2.52 -4.61 2.58
N ARG A 134 -3.14 -3.78 3.41
CA ARG A 134 -2.51 -2.62 4.03
C ARG A 134 -1.97 -3.03 5.40
N ASP A 135 -0.73 -2.65 5.69
CA ASP A 135 -0.15 -2.81 7.03
C ASP A 135 -0.74 -1.75 7.97
N MET A 136 -1.16 -2.16 9.15
CA MET A 136 -1.81 -1.33 10.15
C MET A 136 -0.99 -1.34 11.43
N THR A 137 -0.50 -0.16 11.80
CA THR A 137 0.27 0.09 13.01
C THR A 137 -0.61 0.63 14.13
N TYR A 138 -0.08 0.65 15.36
CA TYR A 138 -0.83 1.18 16.50
C TYR A 138 -1.11 2.69 16.40
N MET A 139 -0.41 3.37 15.49
CA MET A 139 -0.64 4.77 15.21
C MET A 139 -1.95 4.98 14.45
N GLU A 140 -2.25 4.08 13.51
CA GLU A 140 -3.48 4.11 12.73
C GLU A 140 -4.65 3.48 13.49
N ASP A 141 -4.39 2.44 14.29
CA ASP A 141 -5.38 1.81 15.15
C ASP A 141 -4.83 1.61 16.58
N PRO A 142 -5.07 2.57 17.50
CA PRO A 142 -4.56 2.49 18.86
C PRO A 142 -5.03 1.26 19.66
N SER A 143 -6.13 0.63 19.26
CA SER A 143 -6.69 -0.53 19.97
C SER A 143 -5.82 -1.78 19.86
N ILE A 144 -4.94 -1.83 18.85
CA ILE A 144 -4.12 -3.00 18.56
C ILE A 144 -2.94 -3.15 19.55
N ARG A 145 -2.59 -2.07 20.26
CA ARG A 145 -1.48 -2.02 21.19
C ARG A 145 -1.92 -2.43 22.59
N ASP A 146 -1.12 -3.28 23.22
CA ASP A 146 -1.30 -3.62 24.63
C ASP A 146 -0.80 -2.46 25.52
N VAL A 147 -1.76 -1.75 26.12
CA VAL A 147 -1.51 -0.62 27.01
C VAL A 147 -0.68 -1.04 28.24
N ALA A 148 -0.79 -2.30 28.69
CA ALA A 148 -0.08 -2.78 29.86
C ALA A 148 1.45 -2.87 29.67
N LEU A 149 1.92 -2.93 28.42
CA LEU A 149 3.36 -2.95 28.11
C LEU A 149 4.01 -1.56 28.20
N GLY A 150 3.21 -0.49 28.35
CA GLY A 150 3.71 0.84 28.72
C GLY A 150 4.53 1.57 27.65
N GLY A 151 4.46 1.18 26.37
CA GLY A 151 5.37 1.77 25.37
C GLY A 151 5.52 0.97 24.09
N PRO A 152 6.00 -0.28 24.20
CA PRO A 152 6.37 -1.08 23.04
C PRO A 152 5.19 -1.45 22.16
N ASP A 153 5.44 -1.48 20.86
CA ASP A 153 4.60 -2.20 19.91
C ASP A 153 5.09 -3.64 19.81
N THR A 154 4.16 -4.58 19.72
CA THR A 154 4.44 -6.02 19.63
C THR A 154 4.25 -6.57 18.22
N SER A 155 3.34 -5.99 17.44
CA SER A 155 2.90 -6.54 16.16
C SER A 155 2.02 -5.57 15.40
N THR A 156 2.17 -5.51 14.08
CA THR A 156 1.24 -4.82 13.19
C THR A 156 0.18 -5.79 12.66
N ARG A 157 -0.88 -5.26 12.02
CA ARG A 157 -1.99 -6.05 11.47
C ARG A 157 -2.05 -5.84 9.96
N ALA A 158 -2.29 -6.89 9.18
CA ALA A 158 -2.67 -6.74 7.78
C ALA A 158 -4.18 -6.55 7.68
N ARG A 159 -4.63 -5.44 7.08
CA ARG A 159 -6.04 -5.16 6.76
C ARG A 159 -6.25 -5.30 5.26
N VAL A 160 -7.19 -6.13 4.85
CA VAL A 160 -7.65 -6.14 3.45
C VAL A 160 -8.30 -4.80 3.17
N THR A 161 -7.71 -4.03 2.27
CA THR A 161 -8.22 -2.76 1.79
C THR A 161 -8.68 -2.92 0.36
N TRP A 162 -9.82 -2.35 0.04
CA TRP A 162 -10.36 -2.31 -1.30
C TRP A 162 -10.67 -0.88 -1.71
N GLN A 163 -10.61 -0.61 -3.01
CA GLN A 163 -11.08 0.64 -3.62
C GLN A 163 -11.74 0.32 -4.95
N VAL A 164 -12.94 0.83 -5.17
CA VAL A 164 -13.50 0.95 -6.52
C VAL A 164 -12.79 2.10 -7.22
N ARG A 165 -12.22 1.80 -8.39
CA ARG A 165 -11.49 2.74 -9.23
C ARG A 165 -12.06 2.75 -10.63
N VAL A 166 -11.77 3.82 -11.35
CA VAL A 166 -12.20 3.98 -12.74
C VAL A 166 -11.01 4.17 -13.66
N SER A 167 -11.11 3.63 -14.87
CA SER A 167 -10.23 3.97 -15.97
C SER A 167 -11.05 4.44 -17.15
N GLU A 168 -10.65 5.52 -17.80
CA GLU A 168 -11.29 6.00 -19.02
C GLU A 168 -11.07 4.98 -20.15
N LEU A 169 -12.14 4.70 -20.89
CA LEU A 169 -12.12 3.84 -22.08
C LEU A 169 -12.41 4.69 -23.31
N THR A 170 -11.65 4.44 -24.37
CA THR A 170 -12.00 4.96 -25.69
C THR A 170 -13.30 4.32 -26.18
N THR A 171 -14.03 5.02 -27.06
CA THR A 171 -15.26 4.48 -27.69
C THR A 171 -15.00 3.20 -28.50
N GLU A 172 -13.77 2.98 -28.96
CA GLU A 172 -13.37 1.75 -29.63
C GLU A 172 -13.24 0.60 -28.63
N GLN A 173 -12.53 0.80 -27.52
CA GLN A 173 -12.44 -0.17 -26.43
C GLN A 173 -13.84 -0.50 -25.87
N ALA A 174 -14.64 0.50 -25.54
CA ALA A 174 -15.99 0.29 -25.01
C ALA A 174 -16.89 -0.56 -25.96
N ARG A 175 -16.71 -0.45 -27.28
CA ARG A 175 -17.47 -1.23 -28.28
C ARG A 175 -16.95 -2.64 -28.48
N ASN A 176 -15.62 -2.83 -28.50
CA ASN A 176 -15.01 -4.13 -28.77
C ASN A 176 -15.19 -5.12 -27.61
N HIS A 177 -15.39 -4.64 -26.39
CA HIS A 177 -15.33 -5.48 -25.18
C HIS A 177 -16.66 -5.73 -24.48
N ALA A 178 -17.79 -5.38 -25.11
CA ALA A 178 -19.12 -5.83 -24.69
C ALA A 178 -19.28 -7.38 -24.72
N ALA A 179 -18.28 -8.12 -25.21
CA ALA A 179 -18.31 -9.57 -25.41
C ALA A 179 -17.53 -10.41 -24.37
N SER A 180 -16.58 -9.85 -23.61
CA SER A 180 -15.92 -10.56 -22.49
C SER A 180 -15.14 -9.61 -21.57
N GLY A 181 -15.63 -9.37 -20.35
CA GLY A 181 -14.99 -8.46 -19.38
C GLY A 181 -13.57 -8.89 -18.96
N GLU A 182 -13.32 -10.18 -18.74
CA GLU A 182 -12.02 -10.66 -18.22
C GLU A 182 -10.82 -10.29 -19.12
N ALA A 183 -10.98 -10.39 -20.44
CA ALA A 183 -9.93 -10.03 -21.39
C ALA A 183 -9.57 -8.54 -21.36
N LEU A 184 -10.55 -7.67 -21.05
CA LEU A 184 -10.32 -6.23 -20.93
C LEU A 184 -9.55 -5.91 -19.64
N LEU A 185 -9.83 -6.60 -18.54
CA LEU A 185 -9.07 -6.45 -17.31
C LEU A 185 -7.61 -6.88 -17.51
N ASP A 186 -7.37 -8.02 -18.15
CA ASP A 186 -6.01 -8.50 -18.43
C ASP A 186 -5.24 -7.54 -19.35
N GLU A 187 -5.86 -7.03 -20.42
CA GLU A 187 -5.25 -6.02 -21.30
C GLU A 187 -4.97 -4.70 -20.57
N PHE A 188 -5.89 -4.27 -19.71
CA PHE A 188 -5.72 -3.08 -18.87
C PHE A 188 -4.58 -3.25 -17.86
N LEU A 189 -4.50 -4.39 -17.18
CA LEU A 189 -3.42 -4.70 -16.23
C LEU A 189 -2.05 -4.67 -16.91
N VAL A 190 -1.94 -5.26 -18.10
CA VAL A 190 -0.69 -5.27 -18.89
C VAL A 190 -0.33 -3.86 -19.37
N SER A 191 -1.27 -3.11 -19.95
CA SER A 191 -1.02 -1.77 -20.48
C SER A 191 -0.72 -0.72 -19.40
N ALA A 192 -1.26 -0.89 -18.19
CA ALA A 192 -0.94 -0.08 -17.03
C ALA A 192 0.44 -0.40 -16.42
N GLY A 193 1.16 -1.40 -16.94
CA GLY A 193 2.44 -1.87 -16.38
C GLY A 193 2.29 -2.59 -15.04
N LEU A 194 1.12 -3.16 -14.78
CA LEU A 194 0.69 -3.74 -13.50
C LEU A 194 0.48 -5.25 -13.63
N ASP A 195 1.33 -5.91 -14.41
CA ASP A 195 1.29 -7.34 -14.61
C ASP A 195 1.53 -8.07 -13.27
N SER A 196 0.50 -8.75 -12.78
CA SER A 196 0.52 -9.57 -11.55
C SER A 196 1.44 -10.80 -11.64
N SER A 197 1.99 -11.10 -12.83
CA SER A 197 2.92 -12.22 -13.04
C SER A 197 4.36 -11.88 -12.66
N ALA A 198 4.69 -10.61 -12.45
CA ALA A 198 6.00 -10.22 -11.95
C ALA A 198 6.09 -10.57 -10.46
N ASP A 199 6.96 -11.53 -10.12
CA ASP A 199 7.33 -11.82 -8.74
C ASP A 199 7.86 -10.51 -8.12
N PRO A 200 7.12 -9.85 -7.22
CA PRO A 200 7.52 -8.55 -6.67
C PRO A 200 8.73 -8.69 -5.75
N MET A 201 9.13 -9.93 -5.42
CA MET A 201 10.29 -10.19 -4.61
C MET A 201 11.55 -10.01 -5.45
N LEU A 202 12.08 -8.78 -5.42
CA LEU A 202 13.43 -8.48 -5.88
C LEU A 202 14.40 -9.43 -5.14
N SER A 203 14.82 -10.51 -5.80
CA SER A 203 15.86 -11.36 -5.27
C SER A 203 17.17 -10.58 -5.36
N VAL A 204 17.50 -9.85 -4.29
CA VAL A 204 18.82 -9.24 -4.14
C VAL A 204 19.80 -10.39 -3.91
N ARG A 205 20.25 -11.02 -5.00
CA ARG A 205 21.43 -11.88 -4.96
C ARG A 205 22.62 -10.95 -4.85
N ALA A 206 23.00 -10.67 -3.60
CA ALA A 206 24.25 -10.01 -3.33
C ALA A 206 25.37 -10.79 -4.05
N SER A 207 26.23 -10.09 -4.82
CA SER A 207 27.34 -10.73 -5.54
C SER A 207 28.13 -11.63 -4.58
N PRO A 208 28.70 -12.77 -4.99
CA PRO A 208 29.61 -13.56 -4.16
C PRO A 208 30.74 -12.74 -3.50
N ASP A 209 31.08 -11.57 -4.08
CA ASP A 209 32.06 -10.60 -3.56
C ASP A 209 31.52 -9.68 -2.46
N THR A 210 30.23 -9.73 -2.14
CA THR A 210 29.64 -8.95 -1.06
C THR A 210 30.02 -9.56 0.29
N HIS A 211 31.06 -8.99 0.90
CA HIS A 211 31.62 -9.40 2.19
C HIS A 211 30.77 -8.97 3.40
N TYR A 212 29.44 -8.83 3.29
CA TYR A 212 28.63 -8.55 4.47
C TYR A 212 28.65 -9.77 5.41
N ARG A 213 29.46 -9.67 6.47
CA ARG A 213 29.64 -10.70 7.52
C ARG A 213 28.97 -10.30 8.84
N GLY A 214 28.14 -9.27 8.82
CA GLY A 214 27.38 -8.86 9.99
C GLY A 214 26.38 -9.94 10.38
N SER A 215 26.23 -10.18 11.68
CA SER A 215 25.17 -11.05 12.22
C SER A 215 23.80 -10.36 12.22
N GLU A 216 23.74 -9.09 11.83
CA GLU A 216 22.52 -8.29 11.87
C GLU A 216 21.61 -8.66 10.70
N ASN A 217 20.33 -8.81 11.03
CA ASN A 217 19.26 -9.11 10.10
C ASN A 217 18.53 -7.80 9.82
N HIS A 218 18.66 -7.28 8.60
CA HIS A 218 18.08 -5.99 8.22
C HIS A 218 17.06 -6.19 7.11
N LEU A 219 15.87 -5.62 7.29
CA LEU A 219 14.84 -5.60 6.27
C LEU A 219 14.97 -4.33 5.42
N TYR A 220 15.71 -4.41 4.33
CA TYR A 220 15.86 -3.26 3.44
C TYR A 220 14.58 -3.02 2.62
N ARG A 221 14.13 -1.76 2.56
CA ARG A 221 13.10 -1.30 1.61
C ARG A 221 13.74 -0.39 0.60
N ILE A 222 13.45 -0.60 -0.67
CA ILE A 222 13.76 0.31 -1.77
C ILE A 222 12.43 0.65 -2.43
N GLU A 223 12.17 1.93 -2.67
CA GLU A 223 10.93 2.40 -3.28
C GLU A 223 11.25 3.39 -4.40
N VAL A 224 10.52 3.31 -5.50
CA VAL A 224 10.49 4.36 -6.50
C VAL A 224 9.77 5.57 -5.89
N HIS A 225 10.49 6.67 -5.74
CA HIS A 225 9.97 7.93 -5.22
C HIS A 225 9.32 8.78 -6.32
N ARG A 226 9.96 8.86 -7.49
CA ARG A 226 9.36 9.40 -8.72
C ARG A 226 9.57 8.41 -9.85
N PRO A 227 8.52 8.04 -10.60
CA PRO A 227 8.69 7.22 -11.79
C PRO A 227 9.44 8.02 -12.87
N GLY A 228 10.12 7.30 -13.75
CA GLY A 228 10.87 7.87 -14.87
C GLY A 228 11.71 6.81 -15.57
N THR A 229 12.51 7.22 -16.55
CA THR A 229 13.46 6.31 -17.20
C THR A 229 14.63 5.98 -16.29
N ALA A 230 15.11 4.74 -16.36
CA ALA A 230 16.38 4.37 -15.76
C ALA A 230 17.50 5.10 -16.51
N ALA A 231 18.41 5.75 -15.77
CA ALA A 231 19.55 6.47 -16.35
C ALA A 231 20.83 6.08 -15.61
N ASP A 232 21.89 5.83 -16.38
CA ASP A 232 23.19 5.41 -15.84
C ASP A 232 24.05 6.60 -15.39
N ASN A 233 23.71 7.83 -15.79
CA ASN A 233 24.47 9.04 -15.44
C ASN A 233 23.53 10.24 -15.21
N ALA A 234 23.60 10.80 -13.99
CA ALA A 234 22.72 11.83 -13.43
C ALA A 234 23.06 13.25 -13.88
N ALA A 235 23.01 13.53 -15.19
CA ALA A 235 23.19 14.90 -15.70
C ALA A 235 21.86 15.69 -15.77
N ASP A 236 20.73 15.01 -16.00
CA ASP A 236 19.38 15.61 -16.02
C ASP A 236 18.41 14.82 -15.11
N TYR A 237 17.89 15.49 -14.08
CA TYR A 237 16.91 14.93 -13.13
C TYR A 237 15.48 14.94 -13.67
N GLU A 238 15.25 15.52 -14.85
CA GLU A 238 13.92 15.68 -15.42
C GLU A 238 13.57 14.43 -16.24
N GLY A 239 12.57 13.68 -15.78
CA GLY A 239 12.10 12.45 -16.44
C GLY A 239 12.81 11.15 -16.02
N THR A 240 13.80 11.21 -15.13
CA THR A 240 14.49 10.01 -14.60
C THR A 240 13.81 9.47 -13.34
N ALA A 241 13.84 8.13 -13.17
CA ALA A 241 13.32 7.50 -11.97
C ALA A 241 14.21 7.82 -10.76
N THR A 242 13.59 8.16 -9.64
CA THR A 242 14.32 8.37 -8.36
C THR A 242 13.88 7.35 -7.34
N PHE A 243 14.79 6.96 -6.44
CA PHE A 243 14.53 5.94 -5.43
C PHE A 243 14.82 6.47 -4.03
N LYS A 244 14.08 5.95 -3.04
CA LYS A 244 14.37 6.09 -1.61
C LYS A 244 14.57 4.70 -1.02
N TRP A 245 15.37 4.60 0.03
CA TRP A 245 15.56 3.31 0.69
C TRP A 245 15.72 3.45 2.20
N SER A 246 15.47 2.36 2.93
CA SER A 246 15.65 2.27 4.36
C SER A 246 16.21 0.90 4.74
N ARG A 247 17.06 0.85 5.77
CA ARG A 247 17.66 -0.38 6.29
C ARG A 247 16.70 -1.20 7.16
N ASP A 248 15.76 -0.51 7.79
CA ASP A 248 14.88 -1.07 8.82
C ASP A 248 13.42 -1.01 8.35
N ASN A 249 13.20 -1.25 7.05
CA ASN A 249 11.94 -1.15 6.31
C ASN A 249 11.20 0.18 6.49
N GLY A 250 11.90 1.24 6.91
CA GLY A 250 11.31 2.48 7.40
C GLY A 250 10.19 2.24 8.43
N SER A 251 10.37 1.26 9.30
CA SER A 251 9.39 0.88 10.33
C SER A 251 9.27 1.88 11.47
N VAL A 252 10.24 2.77 11.61
CA VAL A 252 10.26 3.77 12.67
C VAL A 252 9.38 4.95 12.27
N LEU A 253 8.25 5.07 12.97
CA LEU A 253 7.31 6.17 12.86
C LEU A 253 7.44 7.12 14.06
N PHE A 254 7.38 8.42 13.78
CA PHE A 254 7.31 9.49 14.76
C PHE A 254 6.02 10.28 14.58
N PRO A 255 5.08 10.25 15.53
CA PRO A 255 3.81 10.94 15.34
C PRO A 255 3.98 12.45 15.40
N ILE A 256 3.40 13.16 14.45
CA ILE A 256 3.38 14.62 14.44
C ILE A 256 2.21 15.07 15.33
N GLU A 257 2.53 15.88 16.34
CA GLU A 257 1.56 16.45 17.26
C GLU A 257 1.10 17.83 16.79
N GLU A 258 1.99 18.60 16.15
CA GLU A 258 1.70 19.96 15.72
C GLU A 258 2.54 20.36 14.50
N ILE A 259 1.93 21.14 13.61
CA ILE A 259 2.56 21.75 12.45
C ILE A 259 2.43 23.27 12.57
N SER A 260 3.55 23.98 12.63
CA SER A 260 3.60 25.43 12.70
C SER A 260 4.49 25.99 11.60
N GLY A 261 3.88 26.29 10.45
CA GLY A 261 4.57 26.80 9.28
C GLY A 261 5.60 25.80 8.75
N SER A 262 6.88 26.09 8.94
CA SER A 262 7.99 25.21 8.58
C SER A 262 8.50 24.38 9.75
N GLU A 263 7.80 24.34 10.89
CA GLU A 263 8.21 23.56 12.05
C GLU A 263 7.22 22.43 12.37
N LEU A 264 7.75 21.25 12.69
CA LEU A 264 6.97 20.11 13.20
C LEU A 264 7.35 19.78 14.63
N ARG A 265 6.34 19.61 15.48
CA ARG A 265 6.48 19.08 16.84
C ARG A 265 6.05 17.62 16.85
N LEU A 266 6.94 16.76 17.32
CA LEU A 266 6.66 15.33 17.45
C LEU A 266 6.09 15.03 18.84
N SER A 267 5.15 14.10 18.90
CA SER A 267 4.65 13.57 20.17
C SER A 267 5.78 12.85 20.93
N ASN A 268 5.58 12.66 22.24
CA ASN A 268 6.61 12.17 23.14
C ASN A 268 7.28 10.89 22.59
N LEU A 269 8.60 10.96 22.35
CA LEU A 269 9.47 9.89 21.81
C LEU A 269 9.56 8.63 22.70
N ALA A 270 8.74 8.54 23.73
CA ALA A 270 8.79 7.56 24.79
C ALA A 270 8.07 6.27 24.35
N GLY A 271 8.75 5.44 23.59
CA GLY A 271 8.26 4.10 23.27
C GLY A 271 9.29 3.21 22.56
N ASN A 272 10.06 3.76 21.63
CA ASN A 272 11.07 3.00 20.89
C ASN A 272 12.48 3.25 21.41
N VAL A 273 12.97 2.31 22.23
CA VAL A 273 14.31 2.35 22.87
C VAL A 273 15.45 2.34 21.82
N ASN A 274 15.18 1.90 20.59
CA ASN A 274 16.21 1.64 19.57
C ASN A 274 16.30 2.66 18.42
N ALA A 275 15.41 3.65 18.31
CA ALA A 275 15.44 4.59 17.19
C ALA A 275 15.32 6.04 17.66
N ARG A 276 16.47 6.67 17.93
CA ARG A 276 16.55 8.12 18.15
C ARG A 276 16.63 8.81 16.80
N LEU A 277 15.68 9.68 16.48
CA LEU A 277 15.81 10.61 15.37
C LEU A 277 17.01 11.56 15.63
N GLN A 278 17.94 11.60 14.69
CA GLN A 278 19.14 12.45 14.77
C GLN A 278 19.05 13.59 13.75
N VAL A 279 19.68 14.71 14.09
CA VAL A 279 19.79 15.84 13.15
C VAL A 279 20.56 15.38 11.92
N GLY A 280 19.99 15.63 10.74
CA GLY A 280 20.55 15.21 9.46
C GLY A 280 19.99 13.90 8.93
N ASP A 281 19.16 13.19 9.70
CA ASP A 281 18.39 12.06 9.19
C ASP A 281 17.44 12.51 8.09
N TRP A 282 17.34 11.69 7.04
CA TRP A 282 16.30 11.85 6.02
C TRP A 282 15.01 11.24 6.53
N VAL A 283 13.93 11.95 6.26
CA VAL A 283 12.61 11.57 6.70
C VAL A 283 11.55 11.85 5.65
N GLU A 284 10.50 11.06 5.68
CA GLU A 284 9.31 11.20 4.85
C GLU A 284 8.10 11.49 5.74
N VAL A 285 7.23 12.39 5.28
CA VAL A 285 5.91 12.56 5.89
C VAL A 285 4.99 11.50 5.30
N VAL A 286 4.29 10.79 6.18
CA VAL A 286 3.33 9.75 5.82
C VAL A 286 1.96 10.15 6.33
N ASP A 287 0.95 9.99 5.48
CA ASP A 287 -0.46 10.16 5.79
C ASP A 287 -1.28 9.15 4.95
N ASP A 288 -2.37 8.67 5.53
CA ASP A 288 -3.34 7.75 4.93
C ASP A 288 -3.75 8.18 3.53
N THR A 289 -3.99 9.49 3.32
CA THR A 289 -4.44 10.03 2.04
C THR A 289 -3.46 9.69 0.92
N TYR A 290 -2.17 9.86 1.18
CA TYR A 290 -1.12 9.65 0.20
C TYR A 290 -0.84 8.16 -0.03
N GLU A 291 -0.80 7.38 1.05
CA GLU A 291 -0.59 5.93 0.96
C GLU A 291 -1.71 5.24 0.17
N LEU A 292 -2.97 5.56 0.47
CA LEU A 292 -4.15 5.00 -0.21
C LEU A 292 -4.22 5.39 -1.69
N ARG A 293 -3.62 6.52 -2.07
CA ARG A 293 -3.46 6.94 -3.48
C ARG A 293 -2.23 6.35 -4.16
N GLY A 294 -1.33 5.70 -3.44
CA GLY A 294 -0.04 5.24 -3.97
C GLY A 294 0.89 6.40 -4.34
N ARG A 295 0.76 7.56 -3.68
CA ARG A 295 1.63 8.73 -3.87
C ARG A 295 2.70 8.77 -2.78
N ALA A 296 3.90 9.24 -3.13
CA ALA A 296 4.99 9.47 -2.17
C ALA A 296 5.22 10.97 -1.97
N LEU A 297 5.31 11.42 -0.70
CA LEU A 297 5.66 12.81 -0.39
C LEU A 297 7.17 13.04 -0.49
N PRO A 298 7.63 14.26 -0.83
CA PRO A 298 9.06 14.55 -0.94
C PRO A 298 9.84 14.21 0.34
N CYS A 299 10.93 13.47 0.21
CA CYS A 299 11.85 13.25 1.33
C CYS A 299 12.50 14.56 1.76
N CYS A 300 12.57 14.76 3.08
CA CYS A 300 13.14 15.96 3.70
C CYS A 300 14.26 15.57 4.66
N LYS A 301 15.22 16.48 4.88
CA LYS A 301 16.32 16.27 5.84
C LYS A 301 16.03 17.04 7.11
N SER A 302 16.10 16.40 8.27
CA SER A 302 15.84 17.06 9.56
C SER A 302 16.90 18.12 9.89
N PRO A 303 16.55 19.43 10.00
CA PRO A 303 17.48 20.46 10.44
C PRO A 303 17.13 20.90 11.85
N GLY A 304 18.10 20.82 12.76
CA GLY A 304 17.96 21.32 14.12
C GLY A 304 17.16 20.41 15.06
N SER A 305 17.26 20.72 16.35
CA SER A 305 17.04 19.87 17.54
C SER A 305 15.91 18.82 17.56
N ARG A 306 16.04 17.81 18.44
CA ARG A 306 15.19 16.59 18.59
C ARG A 306 13.68 16.82 18.83
N LYS A 307 13.19 18.06 18.93
CA LYS A 307 11.80 18.40 19.24
C LYS A 307 11.12 19.34 18.24
N ALA A 308 11.90 19.97 17.36
CA ALA A 308 11.41 20.91 16.35
C ALA A 308 12.28 20.78 15.10
N ILE A 309 11.65 20.36 14.00
CA ILE A 309 12.31 20.18 12.70
C ILE A 309 11.94 21.39 11.84
N GLY A 310 12.91 22.15 11.31
CA GLY A 310 12.68 23.28 10.37
C GLY A 310 12.61 22.85 8.88
N TRP A 311 11.80 23.50 8.02
CA TRP A 311 11.48 22.99 6.67
C TRP A 311 11.58 24.07 5.59
N SER A 312 12.21 23.78 4.44
CA SER A 312 12.34 24.73 3.32
C SER A 312 11.55 24.38 2.06
N ARG A 313 10.95 23.17 1.97
CA ARG A 313 10.21 22.68 0.77
C ARG A 313 8.91 21.94 1.09
N CYS A 314 8.24 22.29 2.19
CA CYS A 314 6.97 21.67 2.58
C CYS A 314 5.77 22.27 1.82
N PRO A 315 4.72 21.48 1.48
CA PRO A 315 3.39 22.02 1.22
C PRO A 315 2.93 22.90 2.39
N LYS A 316 2.27 24.02 2.11
CA LYS A 316 1.84 24.99 3.15
C LYS A 316 0.71 24.48 4.04
N ALA A 317 0.12 23.33 3.72
CA ALA A 317 -0.94 22.66 4.46
C ALA A 317 -0.90 21.16 4.14
N PHE A 318 -1.24 20.33 5.13
CA PHE A 318 -1.49 18.90 4.97
C PHE A 318 -2.96 18.61 5.30
N PRO A 319 -3.58 17.60 4.66
CA PRO A 319 -4.91 17.14 5.04
C PRO A 319 -4.94 16.63 6.50
N ALA A 320 -6.13 16.63 7.09
CA ALA A 320 -6.36 16.55 8.55
C ALA A 320 -6.21 15.15 9.19
N THR A 321 -5.64 14.17 8.50
CA THR A 321 -5.49 12.79 8.99
C THR A 321 -4.05 12.46 9.37
N LEU A 322 -3.90 11.35 10.11
CA LEU A 322 -2.71 10.91 10.85
C LEU A 322 -1.40 11.19 10.12
N VAL A 323 -0.66 12.21 10.59
CA VAL A 323 0.63 12.57 9.99
C VAL A 323 1.75 11.99 10.85
N ALA A 324 2.59 11.16 10.26
CA ALA A 324 3.80 10.64 10.89
C ALA A 324 5.04 10.95 10.06
N ILE A 325 6.19 10.96 10.72
CA ILE A 325 7.48 11.02 10.05
C ILE A 325 8.11 9.63 10.06
N ARG A 326 8.56 9.19 8.90
CA ARG A 326 9.24 7.92 8.67
C ARG A 326 10.70 8.13 8.33
N ARG A 327 11.62 7.38 8.95
CA ARG A 327 13.07 7.50 8.66
C ARG A 327 13.45 6.78 7.36
N SER A 328 14.16 7.49 6.48
CA SER A 328 14.71 6.98 5.21
C SER A 328 16.20 7.32 5.11
N THR A 329 16.92 6.70 4.17
CA THR A 329 18.30 7.05 3.81
C THR A 329 18.38 7.42 2.32
N ARG A 330 19.28 8.37 2.02
CA ARG A 330 19.75 8.93 0.72
C ARG A 330 19.15 8.38 -0.59
N THR A 331 18.75 9.28 -1.49
CA THR A 331 18.45 9.01 -2.90
C THR A 331 19.71 8.58 -3.67
N TYR A 332 19.64 7.48 -4.43
CA TYR A 332 20.70 7.08 -5.37
C TYR A 332 20.10 6.89 -6.77
N ASP A 333 20.88 7.32 -7.76
CA ASP A 333 20.65 7.10 -9.18
C ASP A 333 21.24 5.74 -9.56
N ALA A 334 20.38 4.74 -9.72
CA ALA A 334 20.75 3.47 -10.31
C ALA A 334 19.51 2.83 -10.95
N GLY A 335 19.66 2.33 -12.18
CA GLY A 335 18.59 1.71 -12.94
C GLY A 335 18.02 0.47 -12.27
N ILE A 336 16.77 0.55 -11.83
CA ILE A 336 15.95 -0.59 -11.41
C ILE A 336 14.54 -0.38 -11.96
N SER A 337 14.07 -1.33 -12.78
CA SER A 337 12.71 -1.33 -13.33
C SER A 337 11.73 -2.01 -12.36
N GLY A 338 10.62 -1.32 -12.06
CA GLY A 338 9.41 -1.91 -11.47
C GLY A 338 9.38 -1.97 -9.94
N LEU A 339 8.78 -0.97 -9.29
CA LEU A 339 8.33 -1.05 -7.90
C LEU A 339 7.00 -0.28 -7.80
N GLY A 340 5.90 -1.02 -7.91
CA GLY A 340 4.56 -0.55 -7.55
C GLY A 340 4.23 -0.94 -6.10
N SER A 341 3.28 -0.25 -5.47
CA SER A 341 2.67 -0.71 -4.21
C SER A 341 2.19 -2.16 -4.37
N GLU A 342 2.35 -3.02 -3.36
CA GLU A 342 1.87 -4.43 -3.32
C GLU A 342 0.35 -4.53 -3.51
N ARG A 343 -0.14 -4.31 -4.73
CA ARG A 343 -1.54 -4.51 -5.13
C ARG A 343 -1.71 -6.00 -5.41
N MET A 344 -2.66 -6.64 -4.74
CA MET A 344 -2.73 -8.11 -4.72
C MET A 344 -3.73 -8.67 -5.72
N GLY A 345 -4.74 -7.91 -6.12
CA GLY A 345 -5.70 -8.33 -7.11
C GLY A 345 -6.59 -7.20 -7.59
N ARG A 346 -7.12 -7.35 -8.80
CA ARG A 346 -8.16 -6.48 -9.37
C ARG A 346 -9.28 -7.29 -9.96
N SER A 347 -10.50 -6.77 -9.96
CA SER A 347 -11.68 -7.40 -10.56
C SER A 347 -12.56 -6.36 -11.22
N LEU A 348 -13.24 -6.71 -12.30
CA LEU A 348 -14.27 -5.84 -12.88
C LEU A 348 -15.54 -5.87 -12.03
N LEU A 349 -16.19 -4.72 -11.92
CA LEU A 349 -17.47 -4.54 -11.26
C LEU A 349 -18.55 -4.16 -12.26
#